data_AF-A0A851BWG6-F1
#
_entry.id   AF-A0A851BWG6-F1
#
_cell.length_a   1.000
_cell.length_b   1.000
_cell.length_c   1.000
_cell.angle_alpha   90.00
_cell.angle_beta   90.00
_cell.angle_gamma   90.00
#
_symmetry.space_group_name_H-M   'P 1'
#
loop_
_entity.id
_entity.type
_entity.pdbx_description
1 polymer ?
#
loop_
_entity_poly.entity_id
_entity_poly.type
_entity_poly.pdbx_seq_one_letter_code
_entity_poly.pdbx_strand_id
1 'polypeptide(L)'
;MLLQLLTALAALAGAACSLLAEGSGAGAVAGVLPFTAGGFIYLGTVSVLPELLREPRPGQALLQLLALLAGVAMMLLIACYE
;
A
#
# COMPACT_ATOMS: atom_id res chain seq x y z
N MET A 1 12.44 2.04 16.98
CA MET A 1 13.66 1.76 16.21
C MET A 1 13.70 0.30 15.73
N LEU A 2 13.79 -0.70 16.63
CA LEU A 2 13.89 -2.12 16.23
C LEU A 2 12.72 -2.62 15.36
N LEU A 3 11.47 -2.19 15.65
CA LEU A 3 10.28 -2.60 14.87
C LEU A 3 10.30 -2.08 13.42
N GLN A 4 10.79 -0.86 13.19
CA GLN A 4 10.93 -0.30 11.84
C GLN A 4 12.03 -1.00 11.05
N LEU A 5 13.11 -1.40 11.73
CA LEU A 5 14.16 -2.23 11.11
C LEU A 5 13.61 -3.59 10.70
N LEU A 6 12.77 -4.19 11.53
CA LEU A 6 12.14 -5.47 11.23
C LEU A 6 11.18 -5.38 10.02
N THR A 7 10.36 -4.32 9.93
CA THR A 7 9.49 -4.10 8.75
C THR A 7 10.30 -3.83 7.48
N ALA A 8 11.43 -3.12 7.59
CA ALA A 8 12.34 -2.90 6.47
C ALA A 8 13.02 -4.21 6.01
N LEU A 9 13.48 -5.05 6.94
CA LEU A 9 14.04 -6.36 6.64
C LEU A 9 13.01 -7.29 6.00
N ALA A 10 11.76 -7.25 6.46
CA ALA A 10 10.67 -8.01 5.84
C ALA A 10 10.41 -7.57 4.39
N ALA A 11 10.46 -6.26 4.11
CA ALA A 11 10.32 -5.73 2.74
C ALA A 11 11.49 -6.17 1.84
N LEU A 12 12.73 -6.11 2.34
CA LEU A 12 13.91 -6.59 1.60
C LEU A 12 13.85 -8.09 1.32
N ALA A 13 13.45 -8.90 2.30
CA ALA A 13 13.27 -10.33 2.13
C ALA A 13 12.17 -10.65 1.11
N GLY A 14 11.03 -9.93 1.14
CA GLY A 14 9.97 -10.08 0.16
C GLY A 14 10.41 -9.78 -1.27
N ALA A 15 11.18 -8.69 -1.46
CA ALA A 15 11.75 -8.34 -2.76
C ALA A 15 12.75 -9.40 -3.26
N ALA A 16 13.65 -9.88 -2.39
CA ALA A 16 14.59 -10.95 -2.73
C ALA A 16 13.86 -12.24 -3.13
N CYS A 17 12.85 -12.66 -2.36
CA CYS A 17 12.03 -13.83 -2.69
C CYS A 17 11.28 -13.66 -4.02
N SER A 18 10.78 -12.46 -4.32
CA SER A 18 10.09 -12.17 -5.59
C SER A 18 11.02 -12.32 -6.79
N LEU A 19 12.24 -11.77 -6.72
CA LEU A 19 13.24 -11.87 -7.78
C LEU A 19 13.70 -13.32 -8.01
N LEU A 20 13.87 -14.10 -6.94
CA LEU A 20 14.20 -15.52 -7.05
C LEU A 20 13.06 -16.35 -7.67
N ALA A 21 11.81 -15.88 -7.53
CA ALA A 21 10.62 -16.55 -8.05
C ALA A 21 10.26 -16.16 -9.50
N GLU A 22 10.91 -15.16 -10.11
CA GLU A 22 10.63 -14.71 -11.49
C GLU A 22 10.73 -15.84 -12.54
N GLY A 23 11.48 -16.91 -12.26
CA GLY A 23 11.60 -18.09 -13.14
C GLY A 23 10.48 -19.14 -12.99
N SER A 24 9.57 -19.01 -12.03
CA SER A 24 8.58 -20.05 -11.68
C SER A 24 7.27 -20.01 -12.49
N GLY A 25 7.21 -19.19 -13.54
CA GLY A 25 6.04 -19.05 -14.42
C GLY A 25 4.91 -18.20 -13.82
N ALA A 26 3.92 -17.85 -14.66
CA ALA A 26 2.86 -16.88 -14.35
C ALA A 26 2.03 -17.16 -13.07
N GLY A 27 2.10 -18.38 -12.51
CA GLY A 27 1.38 -18.77 -11.30
C GLY A 27 1.86 -18.09 -10.02
N ALA A 28 3.16 -17.77 -9.89
CA ALA A 28 3.68 -17.10 -8.69
C ALA A 28 3.18 -15.65 -8.59
N VAL A 29 3.09 -14.96 -9.73
CA VAL A 29 2.60 -13.58 -9.81
C VAL A 29 1.09 -13.50 -9.60
N ALA A 30 0.34 -14.50 -10.07
CA ALA A 30 -1.12 -14.55 -9.98
C ALA A 30 -1.67 -14.57 -8.53
N GLY A 31 -0.93 -15.12 -7.57
CA GLY A 31 -1.34 -15.15 -6.16
C GLY A 31 -0.89 -13.93 -5.35
N VAL A 32 0.25 -13.34 -5.69
CA VAL A 32 0.85 -12.25 -4.91
C VAL A 32 0.14 -10.92 -5.15
N LEU A 33 -0.21 -10.61 -6.40
CA LEU A 33 -0.95 -9.40 -6.78
C LEU A 33 -2.26 -9.19 -6.00
N PRO A 34 -3.20 -10.15 -5.95
CA PRO A 34 -4.45 -9.95 -5.20
C PRO A 34 -4.21 -9.89 -3.70
N PHE A 35 -3.19 -10.58 -3.18
CA PHE A 35 -2.81 -10.51 -1.78
C PHE A 35 -2.28 -9.12 -1.39
N THR A 36 -1.35 -8.56 -2.16
CA THR A 36 -0.78 -7.23 -1.89
C THR A 36 -1.80 -6.12 -2.11
N ALA A 37 -2.59 -6.19 -3.19
CA ALA A 37 -3.67 -5.24 -3.46
C ALA A 37 -4.72 -5.25 -2.33
N GLY A 38 -5.15 -6.44 -1.88
CA GLY A 38 -6.07 -6.57 -0.75
C GLY A 38 -5.51 -5.98 0.55
N GLY A 39 -4.22 -6.21 0.83
CA GLY A 39 -3.54 -5.63 2.00
C GLY A 39 -3.49 -4.10 1.98
N PHE A 40 -3.16 -3.50 0.84
CA PHE A 40 -3.15 -2.04 0.67
C PHE A 40 -4.55 -1.44 0.80
N ILE A 41 -5.57 -2.08 0.21
CA ILE A 41 -6.98 -1.64 0.35
C ILE A 41 -7.42 -1.73 1.81
N TYR A 42 -7.09 -2.81 2.52
CA TYR A 42 -7.41 -2.96 3.95
C TYR A 42 -6.76 -1.86 4.80
N LEU A 43 -5.46 -1.60 4.60
CA LEU A 43 -4.75 -0.54 5.30
C LEU A 43 -5.37 0.83 5.02
N GLY A 44 -5.69 1.12 3.76
CA GLY A 44 -6.30 2.40 3.38
C GLY A 44 -7.72 2.59 3.92
N THR A 45 -8.58 1.56 3.85
CA THR A 45 -10.02 1.68 4.13
C THR A 45 -10.41 1.36 5.58
N VAL A 46 -9.71 0.44 6.24
CA VAL A 46 -10.06 -0.05 7.58
C VAL A 46 -9.15 0.53 8.66
N SER A 47 -7.89 0.83 8.34
CA SER A 47 -6.98 1.49 9.29
C SER A 47 -7.00 3.01 9.12
N VAL A 48 -6.59 3.53 7.97
CA VAL A 48 -6.34 4.97 7.78
C VAL A 48 -7.64 5.78 7.65
N LEU A 49 -8.56 5.38 6.75
CA LEU A 49 -9.80 6.12 6.50
C LEU A 49 -10.66 6.38 7.76
N PRO A 50 -10.94 5.40 8.65
CA PRO A 50 -11.75 5.67 9.83
C PRO A 50 -11.02 6.51 10.87
N GLU A 51 -9.68 6.53 10.85
CA GLU A 51 -8.89 7.40 11.71
C GLU A 51 -8.99 8.86 11.25
N LEU A 52 -8.99 9.10 9.93
CA LEU A 52 -9.26 10.40 9.32
C LEU A 52 -10.67 10.93 9.67
N LEU A 53 -11.68 10.06 9.62
CA LEU A 53 -13.07 10.44 9.93
C LEU A 53 -13.32 10.69 11.43
N ARG A 54 -12.42 10.24 12.31
CA ARG A 54 -12.48 10.49 13.76
C ARG A 54 -11.87 11.83 14.16
N GLU A 55 -11.22 12.55 13.25
CA GLU A 55 -10.67 13.87 13.50
C GLU A 55 -11.80 14.86 13.89
N PRO A 56 -11.76 15.48 15.08
CA PRO A 56 -12.83 16.35 15.58
C PRO A 56 -13.05 17.63 14.76
N ARG A 57 -12.09 18.00 13.89
CA ARG A 57 -12.17 19.18 13.03
C ARG A 57 -12.52 18.77 11.59
N PRO A 58 -13.76 19.00 11.13
CA PRO A 58 -14.21 18.51 9.82
C PRO A 58 -13.42 19.11 8.64
N GLY A 59 -12.94 20.35 8.76
CA GLY A 59 -12.09 20.97 7.73
C GLY A 59 -10.71 20.31 7.61
N GLN A 60 -10.14 19.85 8.73
CA GLN A 60 -8.85 19.16 8.75
C GLN A 60 -9.00 17.72 8.23
N ALA A 61 -10.07 17.03 8.62
CA ALA A 61 -10.44 15.72 8.08
C ALA A 61 -10.61 15.74 6.56
N LEU A 62 -11.29 16.78 6.03
CA LEU A 62 -11.48 16.95 4.58
C LEU A 62 -10.15 17.15 3.85
N LEU A 63 -9.24 17.97 4.39
CA LEU A 63 -7.91 18.18 3.82
C LEU A 63 -7.07 16.89 3.81
N GLN A 64 -7.12 16.11 4.89
CA GLN A 64 -6.42 14.83 4.94
C GLN A 64 -7.02 13.80 3.97
N LEU A 65 -8.35 13.79 3.80
CA LEU A 65 -9.02 12.96 2.79
C LEU A 65 -8.62 13.37 1.36
N LEU A 66 -8.57 14.68 1.08
CA LEU A 66 -8.09 15.19 -0.21
C LEU A 66 -6.62 14.84 -0.44
N ALA A 67 -5.77 14.87 0.60
CA ALA A 67 -4.38 14.43 0.51
C ALA A 67 -4.26 12.92 0.23
N LEU A 68 -5.12 12.09 0.85
CA LEU A 68 -5.20 10.66 0.55
C LEU A 68 -5.60 10.43 -0.91
N LEU A 69 -6.63 11.11 -1.40
CA LEU A 69 -7.08 11.03 -2.80
C LEU A 69 -6.00 11.54 -3.77
N ALA A 70 -5.27 12.59 -3.42
CA ALA A 70 -4.15 13.08 -4.22
C ALA A 70 -3.03 12.02 -4.33
N GLY A 71 -2.73 11.30 -3.25
CA GLY A 71 -1.80 10.17 -3.28
C GLY A 71 -2.23 9.05 -4.22
N VAL A 72 -3.52 8.69 -4.19
CA VAL A 72 -4.10 7.69 -5.11
C VAL A 72 -4.06 8.20 -6.56
N ALA A 73 -4.40 9.46 -6.80
CA ALA A 73 -4.32 10.07 -8.12
C ALA A 73 -2.89 10.06 -8.68
N MET A 74 -1.89 10.29 -7.82
CA MET A 74 -0.48 10.19 -8.21
C MET A 74 -0.10 8.75 -8.60
N MET A 75 -0.55 7.74 -7.84
CA MET A 75 -0.34 6.34 -8.21
C MET A 75 -1.02 5.97 -9.54
N LEU A 76 -2.24 6.48 -9.78
CA LEU A 76 -2.95 6.29 -11.06
C LEU A 76 -2.22 6.95 -12.24
N LEU A 77 -1.68 8.15 -12.04
CA LEU A 77 -0.87 8.81 -13.06
C LEU A 77 0.32 7.93 -13.44
N ILE A 78 1.09 7.46 -12.45
CA ILE A 78 2.22 6.57 -12.70
C ILE A 78 1.76 5.33 -13.48
N ALA A 79 0.69 4.67 -13.04
CA ALA A 79 0.16 3.49 -13.70
C ALA A 79 -0.37 3.71 -15.14
N CYS A 80 -0.71 4.95 -15.52
CA CYS A 80 -1.08 5.28 -16.91
C CYS A 80 0.12 5.60 -17.81
N TYR A 81 1.27 5.95 -17.22
CA TYR A 81 2.51 6.29 -17.95
C TYR A 81 3.59 5.21 -17.89
N GLU A 82 3.42 4.20 -17.03
CA GLU A 82 4.18 2.94 -16.98
C GLU A 82 3.60 1.90 -17.94
#